data_AF-A0A2T7PCW2-F1
#
_entry.id   AF-A0A2T7PCW2-F1
#
_cell.length_a   1.000
_cell.length_b   1.000
_cell.length_c   1.000
_cell.angle_alpha   90.00
_cell.angle_beta   90.00
_cell.angle_gamma   90.00
#
_symmetry.space_group_name_H-M   'P 1'
#
loop_
_entity.id
_entity.type
_entity.pdbx_description
1 polymer ?
#
loop_
_entity_poly.entity_id
_entity_poly.type
_entity_poly.pdbx_seq_one_letter_code
_entity_poly.pdbx_strand_id
1 'polypeptide(L)'
;MKDWEAFIHQHPDYPLIVITYEDLKEDPVRELSRLSQFLDKNHNRDFVERVADSCSFLRMKERKGHNWLTNGGDTIFYRKGEVGDWRNWFTVTQNLTFDAACRDKMAGSCFKLRETLQ
;
A
#
# COMPACT_ATOMS: atom_id res chain seq x y z
N MET A 1 1.09 13.11 -8.40
CA MET A 1 1.49 13.23 -6.98
C MET A 1 1.49 14.69 -6.55
N LYS A 2 2.20 15.57 -7.26
CA LYS A 2 2.22 17.02 -6.97
C LYS A 2 0.83 17.68 -6.97
N ASP A 3 -0.07 17.29 -7.89
CA ASP A 3 -1.45 17.84 -7.92
C ASP A 3 -2.27 17.42 -6.69
N TRP A 4 -2.06 16.18 -6.21
CA TRP A 4 -2.73 15.67 -5.02
C TRP A 4 -2.18 16.31 -3.74
N GLU A 5 -0.86 16.52 -3.66
CA GLU A 5 -0.24 17.27 -2.56
C GLU A 5 -0.68 18.74 -2.56
N ALA A 6 -0.79 19.36 -3.74
CA ALA A 6 -1.30 20.72 -3.87
C ALA A 6 -2.75 20.81 -3.40
N PHE A 7 -3.59 19.83 -3.74
CA PHE A 7 -4.96 19.75 -3.24
C PHE A 7 -5.01 19.67 -1.71
N ILE A 8 -4.20 18.79 -1.09
CA ILE A 8 -4.14 18.67 0.37
C ILE A 8 -3.71 19.98 1.02
N HIS A 9 -2.70 20.67 0.48
CA HIS A 9 -2.25 21.96 1.01
C HIS A 9 -3.28 23.07 0.84
N GLN A 10 -4.06 23.06 -0.25
CA GLN A 10 -5.10 24.06 -0.52
C GLN A 10 -6.37 23.84 0.31
N HIS A 11 -6.60 22.62 0.80
CA HIS A 11 -7.81 22.24 1.52
C HIS A 11 -7.48 21.53 2.85
N PRO A 12 -6.90 22.25 3.84
CA PRO A 12 -6.49 21.67 5.12
C PRO A 12 -7.66 21.09 5.93
N ASP A 13 -8.87 21.61 5.72
CA ASP A 13 -10.09 21.15 6.42
C ASP A 13 -10.80 20.00 5.71
N TYR A 14 -10.34 19.58 4.52
CA TYR A 14 -10.98 18.49 3.79
C TYR A 14 -10.63 17.15 4.46
N PRO A 15 -11.63 16.33 4.84
CA PRO A 15 -11.35 15.06 5.49
C PRO A 15 -10.68 14.12 4.50
N LEU A 16 -9.37 13.90 4.70
CA LEU A 16 -8.56 13.02 3.87
C LEU A 16 -7.72 12.10 4.75
N ILE A 17 -7.67 10.83 4.38
CA ILE A 17 -6.79 9.83 5.00
C ILE A 17 -5.80 9.33 3.96
N VAL A 18 -4.52 9.31 4.33
CA VAL A 18 -3.43 8.73 3.54
C VAL A 18 -3.00 7.44 4.19
N ILE A 19 -3.10 6.35 3.45
CA ILE A 19 -2.64 5.02 3.88
C ILE A 19 -1.69 4.51 2.80
N THR A 20 -0.50 4.09 3.22
CA THR A 20 0.47 3.46 2.33
C THR A 20 0.36 1.94 2.40
N TYR A 21 0.76 1.26 1.33
CA TYR A 21 0.78 -0.20 1.32
C TYR A 21 1.76 -0.75 2.35
N GLU A 22 2.87 -0.06 2.56
CA GLU A 22 3.91 -0.46 3.50
C GLU A 22 3.45 -0.33 4.94
N ASP A 23 2.74 0.74 5.30
CA ASP A 23 2.17 0.88 6.65
C ASP A 23 1.09 -0.18 6.91
N LEU A 24 0.25 -0.48 5.90
CA LEU A 24 -0.73 -1.57 5.99
C LEU A 24 -0.08 -2.95 6.16
N LYS A 25 1.08 -3.17 5.53
CA LYS A 25 1.82 -4.43 5.64
C LYS A 25 2.56 -4.56 6.96
N GLU A 26 3.04 -3.45 7.52
CA GLU A 26 3.74 -3.42 8.80
C GLU A 26 2.79 -3.58 9.98
N ASP A 27 1.70 -2.81 10.00
CA ASP A 27 0.72 -2.83 11.09
C ASP A 27 -0.71 -2.64 10.55
N PRO A 28 -1.33 -3.71 10.03
CA PRO A 28 -2.67 -3.64 9.47
C PRO A 28 -3.72 -3.24 10.52
N VAL A 29 -3.52 -3.60 11.80
CA VAL A 29 -4.47 -3.28 12.87
C VAL A 29 -4.46 -1.78 13.15
N ARG A 30 -3.28 -1.14 13.20
CA ARG A 30 -3.15 0.30 13.37
C ARG A 30 -3.79 1.07 12.21
N GLU A 31 -3.48 0.71 10.97
CA GLU A 31 -4.03 1.43 9.81
C GLU A 31 -5.54 1.23 9.64
N LEU A 32 -6.06 0.03 9.92
CA LEU A 32 -7.50 -0.21 9.92
C LEU A 32 -8.22 0.49 11.08
N SER A 33 -7.57 0.64 12.24
CA SER A 33 -8.12 1.43 13.34
C SER A 33 -8.21 2.91 12.97
N ARG A 34 -7.16 3.47 12.35
CA ARG A 34 -7.18 4.84 11.80
C ARG A 34 -8.28 5.02 10.77
N LEU A 35 -8.45 4.06 9.86
CA LEU A 35 -9.54 4.07 8.88
C LEU A 35 -10.91 4.02 9.55
N SER A 36 -11.09 3.18 10.57
CA SER A 36 -12.36 3.09 11.30
C SER A 36 -12.72 4.39 12.03
N GLN A 37 -11.72 5.11 12.55
CA GLN A 37 -11.92 6.43 13.18
C GLN A 37 -12.26 7.48 12.12
N PHE A 38 -11.55 7.47 10.99
CA PHE A 38 -11.82 8.37 9.88
C PHE A 38 -13.23 8.22 9.30
N LEU A 39 -13.76 7.00 9.27
CA LEU A 39 -15.13 6.70 8.85
C LEU A 39 -16.19 6.90 9.96
N ASP A 40 -15.79 7.44 11.11
CA ASP A 40 -16.62 7.64 12.31
C ASP A 40 -17.39 6.38 12.75
N LYS A 41 -16.75 5.21 12.61
CA LYS A 41 -17.32 3.93 13.05
C LYS A 41 -16.81 3.48 14.41
N ASN A 42 -15.59 3.91 14.79
CA ASN A 42 -14.98 3.67 16.10
C ASN A 42 -15.09 2.20 16.55
N HIS A 43 -14.79 1.26 15.65
CA HIS A 43 -14.84 -0.17 15.96
C HIS A 43 -13.79 -0.54 17.02
N ASN A 44 -14.11 -1.56 17.83
CA ASN A 44 -13.17 -2.06 18.83
C ASN A 44 -12.02 -2.85 18.19
N ARG A 45 -10.96 -3.06 18.98
CA ARG A 45 -9.76 -3.78 18.56
C ARG A 45 -10.07 -5.18 18.02
N ASP A 46 -10.90 -5.94 18.71
CA ASP A 46 -11.26 -7.31 18.30
C ASP A 46 -11.91 -7.36 16.91
N PHE A 47 -12.77 -6.38 16.59
CA PHE A 47 -13.36 -6.28 15.26
C PHE A 47 -12.29 -5.97 14.21
N VAL A 48 -11.43 -5.01 14.49
CA VAL A 48 -10.34 -4.62 13.57
C VAL A 48 -9.39 -5.78 13.32
N GLU A 49 -9.03 -6.55 14.34
CA GLU A 49 -8.17 -7.73 14.22
C GLU A 49 -8.83 -8.83 13.36
N ARG A 50 -10.14 -9.07 13.52
CA ARG A 50 -10.86 -10.02 12.64
C ARG A 50 -10.92 -9.56 11.18
N VAL A 51 -11.05 -8.25 10.96
CA VAL A 51 -11.01 -7.68 9.59
C VAL A 51 -9.60 -7.81 9.01
N ALA A 52 -8.57 -7.45 9.77
CA ALA A 52 -7.17 -7.58 9.37
C ALA A 52 -6.83 -9.02 8.97
N ASP A 53 -7.23 -10.00 9.79
CA ASP A 53 -7.06 -11.42 9.49
C ASP A 53 -7.83 -11.83 8.22
N SER A 54 -9.12 -11.48 8.12
CA SER A 54 -9.98 -11.79 6.96
C SER A 54 -9.45 -11.21 5.64
N CYS A 55 -8.81 -10.05 5.71
CA CYS A 55 -8.20 -9.33 4.59
C CYS A 55 -6.69 -9.63 4.43
N SER A 56 -6.15 -10.60 5.17
CA SER A 56 -4.76 -11.01 5.01
C SER A 56 -4.53 -11.58 3.60
N PHE A 57 -3.30 -11.40 3.10
CA PHE A 57 -2.94 -11.82 1.75
C PHE A 57 -3.23 -13.31 1.50
N LEU A 58 -2.90 -14.18 2.46
CA LEU A 58 -3.15 -15.62 2.35
C LEU A 58 -4.65 -15.92 2.25
N ARG A 59 -5.48 -15.35 3.13
CA ARG A 59 -6.93 -15.54 3.08
C ARG A 59 -7.56 -15.00 1.82
N MET A 60 -7.11 -13.84 1.34
CA MET A 60 -7.60 -13.26 0.08
C MET A 60 -7.23 -14.16 -1.12
N LYS A 61 -6.01 -14.68 -1.14
CA LYS A 61 -5.52 -15.61 -2.18
C LYS A 61 -6.29 -16.92 -2.17
N GLU A 62 -6.54 -17.49 -1.00
CA GLU A 62 -7.35 -18.71 -0.83
C GLU A 62 -8.81 -18.49 -1.26
N ARG A 63 -9.45 -17.39 -0.82
CA ARG A 63 -10.87 -17.10 -1.13
C ARG A 63 -11.14 -16.90 -2.62
N LYS A 64 -10.21 -16.29 -3.35
CA LYS A 64 -10.38 -15.98 -4.78
C LYS A 64 -10.01 -17.14 -5.70
N GLY A 65 -9.24 -18.13 -5.21
CA GLY A 65 -8.70 -19.20 -6.04
C GLY A 65 -7.73 -18.71 -7.12
N HIS A 66 -7.19 -19.62 -7.92
CA HIS A 66 -6.22 -19.34 -8.98
C HIS A 66 -6.82 -18.72 -10.27
N ASN A 67 -8.15 -18.58 -10.36
CA ASN A 67 -8.83 -18.27 -11.63
C ASN A 67 -9.51 -16.90 -11.59
N TRP A 68 -8.75 -15.83 -11.81
CA TRP A 68 -9.28 -14.61 -12.42
C TRP A 68 -8.79 -14.60 -13.88
N LEU A 69 -9.60 -15.19 -14.76
CA LEU A 69 -9.40 -15.14 -16.20
C LEU A 69 -10.10 -13.90 -16.74
N THR A 70 -9.34 -12.95 -17.26
CA THR A 70 -9.80 -12.11 -18.37
C THR A 70 -8.90 -12.37 -19.55
N ASN A 71 -9.39 -13.24 -20.45
CA ASN A 71 -8.88 -13.51 -21.80
C ASN A 71 -7.48 -14.15 -21.91
N GLY A 72 -7.41 -15.48 -21.74
CA GLY A 72 -6.46 -16.31 -22.51
C GLY A 72 -5.10 -16.62 -21.90
N GLY A 73 -4.93 -16.54 -20.58
CA GLY A 73 -3.72 -17.03 -19.91
C GLY A 73 -3.86 -17.13 -18.39
N ASP A 74 -3.07 -18.00 -17.77
CA ASP A 74 -2.95 -18.16 -16.32
C ASP A 74 -2.33 -16.89 -15.69
N THR A 75 -3.17 -15.89 -15.42
CA THR A 75 -2.70 -14.64 -14.78
C THR A 75 -2.78 -14.75 -13.27
N ILE A 76 -1.61 -14.79 -12.61
CA ILE A 76 -1.50 -14.80 -11.15
C ILE A 76 -1.80 -13.39 -10.63
N PHE A 77 -3.01 -13.17 -10.08
CA PHE A 77 -3.38 -11.89 -9.45
C PHE A 77 -2.69 -11.71 -8.09
N TYR A 78 -2.71 -12.74 -7.24
CA TYR A 78 -2.06 -12.73 -5.92
C TYR A 78 -0.68 -13.40 -5.99
N ARG A 79 0.33 -12.63 -6.43
CA ARG A 79 1.69 -13.14 -6.63
C ARG A 79 2.43 -13.40 -5.31
N LYS A 80 2.92 -12.35 -4.64
CA LYS A 80 3.67 -12.43 -3.36
C LYS A 80 3.06 -11.61 -2.22
N GLY A 81 2.56 -10.40 -2.51
CA GLY A 81 1.99 -9.53 -1.48
C GLY A 81 3.02 -9.04 -0.47
N GLU A 82 4.26 -8.79 -0.90
CA GLU A 82 5.42 -8.45 -0.07
C GLU A 82 5.98 -7.07 -0.43
N VAL A 83 6.50 -6.37 0.56
CA VAL A 83 7.25 -5.12 0.38
C VAL A 83 8.72 -5.48 0.16
N GLY A 84 9.39 -4.84 -0.80
CA GLY A 84 10.81 -5.06 -1.06
C GLY A 84 11.14 -6.13 -2.10
N ASP A 85 10.13 -6.77 -2.73
CA ASP A 85 10.39 -7.81 -3.74
C ASP A 85 11.13 -7.27 -4.98
N TRP A 86 11.14 -5.95 -5.20
CA TRP A 86 11.92 -5.30 -6.26
C TRP A 86 13.42 -5.67 -6.19
N ARG A 87 13.96 -5.94 -4.99
CA ARG A 87 15.37 -6.35 -4.79
C ARG A 87 15.72 -7.65 -5.51
N ASN A 88 14.72 -8.52 -5.76
CA ASN A 88 14.91 -9.78 -6.47
C ASN A 88 14.98 -9.62 -8.00
N TRP A 89 14.63 -8.43 -8.53
CA TRP A 89 14.51 -8.17 -9.96
C TRP A 89 15.48 -7.11 -10.46
N PHE A 90 15.86 -6.16 -9.60
CA PHE A 90 16.76 -5.08 -9.98
C PHE A 90 18.23 -5.51 -9.82
N THR A 91 19.00 -5.31 -10.89
CA THR A 91 20.46 -5.26 -10.76
C THR A 91 20.87 -3.98 -10.04
N VAL A 92 22.07 -3.97 -9.45
CA VAL A 92 22.62 -2.78 -8.75
C VAL A 92 22.61 -1.54 -9.65
N THR A 93 23.02 -1.67 -10.92
CA THR A 93 23.05 -0.56 -11.87
C THR A 93 21.64 -0.02 -12.20
N GLN A 94 20.67 -0.92 -12.39
CA GLN A 94 19.28 -0.52 -12.62
C GLN A 94 18.70 0.18 -11.40
N ASN A 95 19.01 -0.30 -10.20
CA ASN A 95 18.54 0.33 -8.98
C ASN A 95 19.08 1.74 -8.83
N LEU A 96 20.39 1.94 -9.02
CA LEU A 96 21.00 3.27 -8.93
C LEU A 96 20.40 4.26 -9.93
N THR A 97 20.11 3.79 -11.15
CA THR A 97 19.49 4.60 -12.20
C THR A 97 18.05 4.96 -11.84
N PHE A 98 17.29 3.99 -11.33
CA PHE A 98 15.91 4.19 -10.89
C PHE A 98 15.85 5.14 -9.68
N ASP A 99 16.71 4.94 -8.67
CA ASP A 99 16.80 5.79 -7.48
C ASP A 99 17.09 7.25 -7.85
N ALA A 100 17.98 7.49 -8.82
CA ALA A 100 18.27 8.83 -9.32
C ALA A 100 17.03 9.46 -9.98
N ALA A 101 16.38 8.72 -10.88
CA ALA A 101 15.17 9.19 -11.55
C ALA A 101 14.01 9.45 -10.55
N CYS A 102 13.89 8.61 -9.52
CA CYS A 102 12.92 8.78 -8.44
C CYS A 102 13.19 10.04 -7.63
N ARG A 103 14.44 10.28 -7.20
CA ARG A 103 14.81 11.51 -6.50
C ARG A 103 14.48 12.77 -7.29
N ASP A 104 14.79 12.78 -8.59
CA ASP A 104 14.54 13.94 -9.44
C ASP A 104 13.04 14.18 -9.64
N LYS A 105 12.25 13.13 -9.88
CA LYS A 105 10.80 13.24 -10.08
C LYS A 105 10.04 13.60 -8.80
N MET A 106 10.50 13.10 -7.66
CA MET A 106 9.90 13.33 -6.35
C MET A 106 10.49 14.56 -5.65
N ALA A 107 11.40 15.29 -6.29
CA ALA A 107 11.93 16.54 -5.76
C ALA A 107 10.78 17.54 -5.48
N GLY A 108 10.74 18.02 -4.24
CA GLY A 108 9.72 18.94 -3.73
C GLY A 108 8.42 18.27 -3.23
N SER A 109 8.31 16.94 -3.30
CA SER A 109 7.20 16.18 -2.70
C SER A 109 7.45 16.01 -1.20
N CYS A 110 6.38 16.11 -0.40
CA CYS A 110 6.43 15.81 1.04
C CYS A 110 6.18 14.32 1.32
N PHE A 111 5.74 13.57 0.31
CA PHE A 111 5.49 12.15 0.40
C PHE A 111 6.80 11.34 0.39
N LYS A 112 6.99 10.51 1.42
CA LYS A 112 8.15 9.61 1.53
C LYS A 112 7.70 8.19 1.24
N LEU A 113 8.11 7.65 0.10
CA LEU A 113 7.96 6.24 -0.21
C LEU A 113 8.86 5.41 0.71
N ARG A 114 8.34 4.29 1.22
CA ARG A 114 9.14 3.29 1.93
C ARG A 114 9.37 2.12 0.98
N GLU A 115 10.62 1.76 0.75
CA GLU A 115 10.96 0.71 -0.20
C GLU A 115 11.13 -0.67 0.47
N THR A 116 11.26 -0.68 1.79
CA THR A 116 11.39 -1.85 2.65
C THR A 116 10.75 -1.60 4.01
N LEU A 117 10.30 -2.67 4.67
CA LEU A 117 9.98 -2.65 6.10
C LEU A 117 11.28 -2.70 6.91
N GLN A 118 11.31 -2.04 8.07
CA GLN A 118 12.44 -2.09 9.01
C GLN A 118 12.41 -3.37 9.86
#